data_AF-A0A957KR24-F1
#
_entry.id   AF-A0A957KR24-F1
#
_cell.length_a   1.000
_cell.length_b   1.000
_cell.length_c   1.000
_cell.angle_alpha   90.00
_cell.angle_beta   90.00
_cell.angle_gamma   90.00
#
_symmetry.space_group_name_H-M   'P 1'
#
loop_
_entity.id
_entity.type
_entity.pdbx_description
1 polymer ?
#
loop_
_entity_poly.entity_id
_entity_poly.type
_entity_poly.pdbx_seq_one_letter_code
_entity_poly.pdbx_strand_id
1 'polypeptide(L)' 'MSRMSLPVKIGLGFAAAGLLLTIVGIVRGQVPLAPLNIAIALLIGGGVWFVVAWAVASAAVDVERDVEEERG' A
#
# COMPACT_ATOMS: atom_id res chain seq x y z
N MET A 1 11.79 16.93 -9.32
CA MET A 1 10.92 16.10 -8.44
C MET A 1 10.49 14.91 -9.28
N SER A 2 11.09 13.73 -9.06
CA SER A 2 10.92 12.56 -9.94
C SER A 2 9.44 12.21 -10.12
N ARG A 3 9.03 11.99 -11.38
CA ARG A 3 7.64 11.77 -11.80
C ARG A 3 7.22 10.35 -11.36
N MET A 4 6.90 10.19 -10.08
CA MET A 4 6.42 8.94 -9.51
C MET A 4 5.10 8.55 -10.20
N SER A 5 5.00 7.31 -10.69
CA SER A 5 3.80 6.83 -11.41
C SER A 5 2.57 6.84 -10.50
N LEU A 6 1.39 7.03 -11.09
CA LEU A 6 0.12 7.11 -10.35
C LEU A 6 -0.13 5.86 -9.47
N PRO A 7 0.10 4.62 -9.95
CA PRO A 7 -0.05 3.44 -9.11
C PRO A 7 0.85 3.43 -7.88
N VAL A 8 2.10 3.91 -8.01
CA VAL A 8 3.05 3.96 -6.89
C VAL A 8 2.60 4.99 -5.84
N LYS A 9 2.05 6.13 -6.27
CA LYS A 9 1.48 7.12 -5.34
C LYS A 9 0.32 6.55 -4.53
N ILE A 10 -0.57 5.80 -5.20
CA ILE A 10 -1.70 5.14 -4.53
C ILE A 10 -1.19 4.08 -3.55
N GLY A 11 -0.28 3.21 -4.01
CA GLY A 11 0.35 2.20 -3.16
C GLY A 11 0.96 2.80 -1.90
N LEU A 12 1.73 3.87 -2.03
CA LEU A 12 2.38 4.53 -0.90
C LEU A 12 1.38 5.15 0.08
N GLY A 13 0.27 5.70 -0.41
CA GLY A 13 -0.80 6.24 0.44
C GLY A 13 -1.44 5.15 1.31
N PHE A 14 -1.77 4.00 0.72
CA PHE A 14 -2.33 2.87 1.47
C PHE A 14 -1.31 2.21 2.39
N ALA A 15 -0.04 2.15 2.00
CA ALA A 15 1.05 1.68 2.85
C ALA A 15 1.16 2.52 4.12
N ALA A 16 1.13 3.85 3.97
CA ALA A 16 1.19 4.78 5.09
C ALA A 16 -0.03 4.65 6.00
N ALA A 17 -1.24 4.56 5.42
CA ALA A 17 -2.46 4.36 6.19
C ALA A 17 -2.43 3.03 6.96
N GLY A 18 -2.01 1.94 6.31
CA GLY A 18 -1.86 0.62 6.93
C GLY A 18 -0.84 0.63 8.06
N LEU A 19 0.32 1.27 7.87
CA LEU A 19 1.32 1.47 8.92
C LEU A 19 0.75 2.24 10.12
N LEU A 20 0.03 3.34 9.88
CA LEU A 20 -0.58 4.13 10.96
C LEU A 20 -1.57 3.29 11.77
N LEU A 21 -2.44 2.52 11.09
CA LEU A 21 -3.38 1.64 11.76
C LEU A 21 -2.68 0.52 12.55
N THR A 22 -1.60 -0.04 12.01
CA THR A 22 -0.78 -1.03 12.73
C THR A 22 -0.12 -0.44 13.97
N ILE A 23 0.43 0.77 13.89
CA ILE A 23 1.00 1.48 15.04
C ILE A 23 -0.06 1.66 16.13
N VAL A 24 -1.28 2.06 15.76
CA VAL A 24 -2.40 2.16 16.71
C VAL A 24 -2.68 0.80 17.37
N GLY A 25 -2.70 -0.30 16.61
CA GLY A 25 -2.87 -1.66 17.15
C GLY A 25 -1.78 -2.06 18.14
N ILE A 26 -0.51 -1.72 17.86
CA ILE A 26 0.63 -1.95 18.75
C ILE A 26 0.47 -1.16 20.05
N VAL A 27 0.16 0.14 19.97
CA VAL A 27 -0.04 1.01 21.14
C VAL A 27 -1.21 0.53 22.00
N ARG A 28 -2.25 -0.05 21.39
CA ARG A 28 -3.39 -0.67 22.10
C ARG A 28 -3.09 -2.05 22.70
N GLY A 29 -1.86 -2.55 22.56
CA GLY A 29 -1.45 -3.84 23.10
C GLY A 29 -1.97 -5.05 22.33
N GLN A 30 -2.39 -4.88 21.08
CA GLN A 30 -2.89 -5.99 20.25
C GLN A 30 -1.76 -6.84 19.62
N VAL A 31 -0.52 -6.36 19.68
CA VAL A 31 0.67 -7.05 19.17
C VAL A 31 1.62 -7.32 20.32
N PRO A 32 2.12 -8.58 20.49
CA PRO A 32 3.08 -8.85 21.55
C PRO A 32 4.39 -8.08 21.30
N LEU A 33 4.97 -7.50 22.36
CA LEU A 33 6.05 -6.49 22.28
C LEU A 33 7.44 -7.05 21.93
N ALA A 34 7.52 -8.28 21.41
CA ALA A 34 8.77 -8.80 20.89
C ALA A 34 9.14 -8.06 19.59
N PRO A 35 10.40 -7.63 19.40
CA PRO A 35 10.81 -6.85 18.23
C PRO A 35 10.44 -7.50 16.88
N LEU A 36 10.54 -8.83 16.80
CA LEU A 36 10.17 -9.59 15.60
C LEU A 36 8.67 -9.48 15.28
N ASN A 37 7.81 -9.54 16.29
CA ASN A 37 6.36 -9.45 16.11
C ASN A 37 5.96 -8.07 15.61
N ILE A 38 6.60 -7.02 16.14
CA ILE A 38 6.40 -5.64 15.69
C ILE A 38 6.84 -5.50 14.24
N ALA A 39 8.03 -6.02 13.88
CA ALA A 39 8.53 -5.96 12.51
C ALA A 39 7.58 -6.66 11.52
N ILE A 40 7.10 -7.86 11.87
CA ILE A 40 6.12 -8.60 11.06
C ILE A 40 4.80 -7.84 10.96
N ALA A 41 4.29 -7.29 12.06
CA ALA A 41 3.06 -6.50 12.06
C ALA A 41 3.17 -5.29 11.14
N LEU A 42 4.28 -4.54 11.18
CA LEU A 42 4.52 -3.39 10.31
C LEU A 42 4.71 -3.81 8.84
N LEU A 43 5.37 -4.93 8.57
CA LEU A 43 5.53 -5.46 7.22
C LEU A 43 4.20 -5.86 6.60
N ILE A 44 3.36 -6.56 7.36
CA ILE A 44 2.02 -6.96 6.91
C ILE A 44 1.12 -5.73 6.79
N GLY A 45 1.13 -4.85 7.79
CA GLY A 45 0.31 -3.65 7.84
C GLY A 45 0.65 -2.60 6.78
N GLY A 46 1.94 -2.35 6.53
CA GLY A 46 2.36 -1.39 5.52
C GLY A 46 2.64 -2.03 4.17
N GLY A 47 3.51 -3.05 4.17
CA GLY A 47 4.03 -3.66 2.95
C GLY A 47 2.99 -4.41 2.14
N VAL A 48 2.13 -5.22 2.77
CA VAL A 48 1.08 -5.94 2.03
C VAL A 48 0.06 -4.96 1.47
N TRP A 49 -0.36 -3.97 2.25
CA TRP A 49 -1.29 -2.94 1.78
C TRP A 49 -0.71 -2.06 0.66
N PHE A 50 0.60 -1.79 0.67
CA PHE A 50 1.29 -1.17 -0.46
C PHE A 50 1.10 -1.99 -1.74
N VAL A 51 1.46 -3.28 -1.70
CA VAL A 51 1.46 -4.16 -2.87
C VAL A 51 0.05 -4.32 -3.43
N VAL A 52 -0.93 -4.54 -2.55
CA VAL A 52 -2.34 -4.69 -2.95
C VAL A 52 -2.84 -3.42 -3.64
N ALA A 53 -2.66 -2.25 -3.03
CA ALA A 53 -3.15 -0.99 -3.59
C ALA A 53 -2.41 -0.60 -4.89
N TRP A 54 -1.10 -0.83 -4.95
CA TRP A 54 -0.30 -0.63 -6.15
C TRP A 54 -0.76 -1.54 -7.30
N ALA A 55 -1.00 -2.83 -7.03
CA ALA A 55 -1.42 -3.79 -8.06
C ALA A 55 -2.80 -3.43 -8.62
N VAL A 56 -3.77 -3.12 -7.75
CA VAL A 56 -5.12 -2.68 -8.17
C VAL A 56 -5.05 -1.40 -8.99
N ALA A 57 -4.29 -0.41 -8.55
CA ALA A 57 -4.11 0.84 -9.29
C ALA A 57 -3.39 0.63 -10.63
N SER A 58 -2.44 -0.30 -10.70
CA SER A 58 -1.75 -0.64 -11.95
C SER A 58 -2.72 -1.25 -12.94
N ALA A 59 -3.51 -2.25 -12.51
CA ALA A 59 -4.53 -2.85 -13.35
C ALA A 59 -5.58 -1.83 -13.84
N ALA A 60 -6.00 -0.89 -12.97
CA ALA A 60 -6.92 0.17 -13.37
C ALA A 60 -6.31 1.10 -14.44
N VAL A 61 -5.04 1.51 -14.27
CA VAL A 61 -4.34 2.35 -15.25
C VAL A 61 -4.12 1.62 -16.57
N ASP A 62 -3.81 0.32 -16.53
CA ASP A 62 -3.66 -0.48 -17.75
C ASP A 62 -4.99 -0.56 -18.51
N VAL A 63 -6.12 -0.78 -17.83
CA VAL A 63 -7.46 -0.76 -18.46
C VAL A 63 -7.80 0.61 -19.04
N GLU A 64 -7.50 1.71 -18.34
CA GLU A 64 -7.75 3.06 -18.86
C GLU A 64 -6.96 3.33 -20.15
N ARG A 65 -5.72 2.86 -20.22
CA ARG A 65 -4.88 2.99 -21.42
C ARG A 65 -5.40 2.16 -22.58
N ASP A 66 -5.79 0.91 -22.34
CA ASP A 66 -6.35 0.04 -23.37
C ASP A 66 -7.62 0.65 -23.98
N VAL A 67 -8.50 1.23 -23.15
CA VAL A 67 -9.72 1.91 -23.60
C VAL A 67 -9.42 3.20 -24.38
N GLU A 68 -8.39 3.96 -24.01
CA GLU A 68 -7.96 5.15 -24.76
C GLU A 68 -7.40 4.76 -26.14
N GLU A 69 -6.63 3.68 -26.22
CA GLU A 69 -6.10 3.15 -27.49
C GLU A 69 -7.20 2.65 -28.43
N GLU A 70 -8.25 2.00 -27.92
CA GLU A 70 -9.41 1.57 -28.73
C GLU A 70 -10.29 2.73 -29.25
N ARG A 71 -10.26 3.89 -28.58
CA ARG A 71 -11.06 5.07 -28.94
C ARG A 71 -10.41 6.00 -29.96
N GLY A 72 -9.08 5.89 -30.15
CA GLY A 72 -8.30 6.71 -31.07
C GLY A 72 -8.28 6.16 -32.49
#